data_AF-A0A3D8V9L5-F1
#
_entry.id   AF-A0A3D8V9L5-F1
#
_cell.length_a   1.000
_cell.length_b   1.000
_cell.length_c   1.000
_cell.angle_alpha   90.00
_cell.angle_beta   90.00
_cell.angle_gamma   90.00
#
_symmetry.space_group_name_H-M   'P 1'
#
loop_
_entity.id
_entity.type
_entity.pdbx_description
1 polymer ?
#
loop_
_entity_poly.entity_id
_entity_poly.type
_entity_poly.pdbx_seq_one_letter_code
_entity_poly.pdbx_strand_id
1 'polypeptide(L)'
;MRRTSAACWLATLCVAGSAWAGGNPMMIGKVVPPYPEGFRSNTGSCVGVGTGIDQLCARSIATLDDDEDRTVQLLAAQFVDRVGDQPRWRITDSVPYPALRRDELVAIATCQRNGVDDTGVVAIIDTGADGASGLEMLPAVRWAMRLDRGTGKFLRVTPSSVRCYNEGLSE
;
A
#
# COMPACT_ATOMS: atom_id res chain seq x y z
N MET A 1 -53.01 7.35 47.28
CA MET A 1 -53.78 7.21 46.03
C MET A 1 -53.79 8.53 45.27
N ARG A 2 -53.05 8.63 44.15
CA ARG A 2 -53.43 9.30 42.90
C ARG A 2 -52.29 9.13 41.89
N ARG A 3 -52.63 8.55 40.74
CA ARG A 3 -51.82 8.31 39.54
C ARG A 3 -51.75 9.60 38.71
N THR A 4 -50.65 9.78 37.97
CA THR A 4 -50.57 10.30 36.58
C THR A 4 -49.10 10.26 36.15
N SER A 5 -48.70 9.33 35.27
CA SER A 5 -48.58 9.48 33.80
C SER A 5 -47.47 10.49 33.42
N ALA A 6 -46.27 10.03 33.07
CA ALA A 6 -45.84 9.60 31.73
C ALA A 6 -45.62 10.76 30.74
N ALA A 7 -44.36 11.02 30.39
CA ALA A 7 -43.96 11.54 29.07
C ALA A 7 -42.51 11.14 28.80
N CYS A 8 -42.38 10.06 28.03
CA CYS A 8 -41.15 9.56 27.45
C CYS A 8 -40.75 10.47 26.29
N TRP A 9 -39.54 11.05 26.32
CA TRP A 9 -38.92 11.65 25.14
C TRP A 9 -37.59 10.95 24.89
N LEU A 10 -37.64 9.90 24.06
CA LEU A 10 -36.48 9.28 23.43
C LEU A 10 -36.00 10.21 22.32
N ALA A 11 -34.92 10.96 22.58
CA ALA A 11 -34.18 11.68 21.56
C ALA A 11 -33.25 10.69 20.83
N THR A 12 -33.76 10.07 19.77
CA THR A 12 -32.96 9.28 18.83
C THR A 12 -32.11 10.21 17.99
N LEU A 13 -30.86 10.46 18.40
CA LEU A 13 -29.85 11.04 17.50
C LEU A 13 -29.36 9.95 16.54
N CYS A 14 -29.90 9.96 15.33
CA CYS A 14 -29.26 9.32 14.18
C CYS A 14 -27.99 10.11 13.82
N VAL A 15 -26.83 9.63 14.24
CA VAL A 15 -25.56 10.11 13.66
C VAL A 15 -25.47 9.50 12.26
N ALA A 16 -25.77 10.34 11.27
CA ALA A 16 -25.61 10.05 9.86
C ALA A 16 -24.14 9.69 9.55
N GLY A 17 -23.97 8.66 8.72
CA GLY A 17 -22.69 8.05 8.45
C GLY A 17 -21.70 8.99 7.77
N SER A 18 -20.46 8.96 8.25
CA SER A 18 -19.30 9.37 7.45
C SER A 18 -18.82 8.15 6.67
N ALA A 19 -19.46 7.89 5.54
CA ALA A 19 -18.86 7.04 4.53
C ALA A 19 -17.69 7.83 3.93
N TRP A 20 -16.46 7.58 4.41
CA TRP A 20 -15.26 7.95 3.66
C TRP A 20 -15.15 7.04 2.44
N ALA A 21 -16.01 7.26 1.47
CA ALA A 21 -15.73 6.90 0.09
C ALA A 21 -14.74 7.96 -0.42
N GLY A 22 -13.48 7.83 0.00
CA GLY A 22 -12.36 8.52 -0.66
C GLY A 22 -12.30 7.98 -2.09
N GLY A 23 -13.01 8.65 -2.99
CA GLY A 23 -13.12 8.29 -4.40
C GLY A 23 -11.78 8.44 -5.07
N ASN A 24 -10.97 7.39 -5.00
CA ASN A 24 -9.80 7.26 -5.84
C ASN A 24 -10.22 7.19 -7.32
N PRO A 25 -9.41 7.71 -8.26
CA PRO A 25 -9.64 7.45 -9.67
C PRO A 25 -9.74 5.94 -9.88
N MET A 26 -10.81 5.47 -10.55
CA MET A 26 -10.98 4.06 -10.92
C MET A 26 -9.86 3.66 -11.91
N MET A 27 -8.69 3.34 -11.36
CA MET A 27 -7.50 2.93 -12.10
C MET A 27 -7.52 1.45 -12.42
N ILE A 28 -8.21 0.65 -11.60
CA ILE A 28 -8.32 -0.80 -11.80
C ILE A 28 -8.83 -1.09 -13.23
N GLY A 29 -8.06 -1.87 -13.97
CA GLY A 29 -8.29 -2.23 -15.37
C GLY A 29 -7.65 -1.29 -16.40
N LYS A 30 -7.20 -0.09 -16.02
CA LYS A 30 -6.52 0.85 -16.92
C LYS A 30 -5.08 0.40 -17.18
N VAL A 31 -4.57 0.73 -18.38
CA VAL A 31 -3.19 0.45 -18.79
C VAL A 31 -2.38 1.75 -18.76
N VAL A 32 -1.43 1.86 -17.82
CA VAL A 32 -0.60 3.04 -17.59
C VAL A 32 0.87 2.79 -17.96
N PRO A 33 1.67 3.84 -18.21
CA PRO A 33 1.29 5.24 -18.45
C PRO A 33 0.47 5.39 -19.75
N PRO A 34 -0.28 6.49 -20.00
CA PRO A 34 -0.39 7.67 -19.15
C PRO A 34 -1.26 7.40 -17.92
N TYR A 35 -0.89 8.03 -16.82
CA TYR A 35 -1.73 8.17 -15.63
C TYR A 35 -2.80 9.24 -15.90
N PRO A 36 -3.90 9.30 -15.12
CA PRO A 36 -4.84 10.41 -15.18
C PRO A 36 -4.13 11.74 -14.95
N GLU A 37 -4.75 12.82 -15.45
CA GLU A 37 -4.27 14.17 -15.19
C GLU A 37 -4.12 14.41 -13.68
N GLY A 38 -3.01 15.05 -13.31
CA GLY A 38 -2.66 15.35 -11.93
C GLY A 38 -2.03 14.20 -11.14
N PHE A 39 -1.72 13.08 -11.80
CA PHE A 39 -1.10 11.93 -11.15
C PHE A 39 0.11 11.40 -11.91
N ARG A 40 1.07 10.88 -11.14
CA ARG A 40 2.25 10.19 -11.64
C ARG A 40 2.62 9.01 -10.74
N SER A 41 3.63 8.25 -11.15
CA SER A 41 4.25 7.22 -10.31
C SER A 41 5.75 7.47 -10.30
N ASN A 42 6.32 7.75 -9.13
CA ASN A 42 7.76 8.01 -9.01
C ASN A 42 8.52 6.80 -8.46
N THR A 43 7.86 5.93 -7.68
CA THR A 43 8.48 4.75 -7.07
C THR A 43 7.73 3.49 -7.47
N GLY A 44 8.46 2.45 -7.85
CA GLY A 44 7.89 1.12 -8.07
C GLY A 44 8.94 0.02 -8.07
N SER A 45 8.49 -1.21 -7.88
CA SER A 45 9.34 -2.39 -7.86
C SER A 45 8.69 -3.56 -8.59
N CYS A 46 9.53 -4.38 -9.23
CA CYS A 46 9.12 -5.58 -9.92
C CYS A 46 8.81 -6.70 -8.93
N VAL A 47 7.71 -7.40 -9.18
CA VAL A 47 7.27 -8.55 -8.39
C VAL A 47 7.10 -9.74 -9.31
N GLY A 48 7.96 -10.74 -9.11
CA GLY A 48 8.00 -11.90 -9.98
C GLY A 48 8.86 -13.01 -9.41
N VAL A 49 8.90 -14.12 -10.13
CA VAL A 49 9.76 -15.28 -9.85
C VAL A 49 10.30 -15.79 -11.17
N GLY A 50 11.59 -16.09 -11.22
CA GLY A 50 12.27 -16.53 -12.45
C GLY A 50 13.52 -15.71 -12.72
N THR A 51 14.12 -15.93 -13.90
CA THR A 51 15.40 -15.29 -14.28
C THR A 51 15.26 -14.41 -15.52
N GLY A 52 14.19 -14.56 -16.30
CA GLY A 52 13.89 -13.66 -17.42
C GLY A 52 13.31 -12.34 -16.92
N ILE A 53 13.61 -11.23 -17.61
CA ILE A 53 13.11 -9.90 -17.26
C ILE A 53 11.58 -9.89 -17.16
N ASP A 54 10.89 -10.53 -18.10
CA ASP A 54 9.42 -10.57 -18.11
C ASP A 54 8.84 -11.45 -16.99
N GLN A 55 9.63 -12.38 -16.46
CA GLN A 55 9.25 -13.21 -15.31
C GLN A 55 9.48 -12.47 -13.99
N LEU A 56 10.60 -11.75 -13.88
CA LEU A 56 10.95 -10.91 -12.73
C LEU A 56 9.99 -9.74 -12.56
N CYS A 57 9.54 -9.16 -13.68
CA CYS A 57 8.65 -8.01 -13.73
C CYS A 57 7.23 -8.37 -14.20
N ALA A 58 6.79 -9.62 -14.02
CA ALA A 58 5.44 -10.04 -14.42
C ALA A 58 4.35 -9.22 -13.71
N ARG A 59 4.64 -8.74 -12.50
CA ARG A 59 3.82 -7.81 -11.72
C ARG A 59 4.68 -6.66 -11.21
N SER A 60 4.02 -5.63 -10.72
CA SER A 60 4.69 -4.54 -10.01
C SER A 60 3.84 -4.02 -8.85
N ILE A 61 4.55 -3.43 -7.89
CA ILE A 61 4.00 -2.53 -6.89
C ILE A 61 4.52 -1.15 -7.24
N ALA A 62 3.64 -0.17 -7.30
CA ALA A 62 4.00 1.21 -7.59
C ALA A 62 3.28 2.18 -6.66
N THR A 63 3.85 3.37 -6.49
CA THR A 63 3.20 4.52 -5.84
C THR A 63 2.38 5.28 -6.88
N LEU A 64 1.26 5.87 -6.46
CA LEU A 64 0.56 6.90 -7.20
C LEU A 64 0.68 8.19 -6.41
N ASP A 65 1.30 9.18 -7.02
CA ASP A 65 1.59 10.48 -6.42
C ASP A 65 0.73 11.54 -7.11
N ASP A 66 0.24 12.51 -6.33
CA ASP A 66 -0.45 13.69 -6.86
C ASP A 66 0.54 14.78 -7.31
N ASP A 67 0.02 15.89 -7.84
CA ASP A 67 0.84 17.04 -8.30
C ASP A 67 1.60 17.75 -7.17
N GLU A 68 1.27 17.46 -5.90
CA GLU A 68 1.99 17.97 -4.72
C GLU A 68 3.04 16.97 -4.23
N ASP A 69 3.36 15.93 -5.03
CA ASP A 69 4.29 14.86 -4.70
C ASP A 69 3.92 14.04 -3.46
N ARG A 70 2.64 14.02 -3.11
CA ARG A 70 2.14 13.16 -2.05
C ARG A 70 1.74 11.82 -2.62
N THR A 71 2.28 10.74 -2.07
CA THR A 71 1.80 9.40 -2.40
C THR A 71 0.41 9.18 -1.79
N VAL A 72 -0.59 8.99 -2.65
CA VAL A 72 -1.99 8.79 -2.25
C VAL A 72 -2.39 7.32 -2.27
N GLN A 73 -1.76 6.51 -3.12
CA GLN A 73 -2.08 5.09 -3.27
C GLN A 73 -0.85 4.23 -3.54
N LEU A 74 -0.98 2.95 -3.21
CA LEU A 74 -0.18 1.88 -3.78
C LEU A 74 -0.99 1.18 -4.88
N LEU A 75 -0.35 0.94 -6.01
CA LEU A 75 -0.91 0.27 -7.17
C LEU A 75 -0.28 -1.12 -7.30
N ALA A 76 -1.13 -2.12 -7.50
CA ALA A 76 -0.70 -3.41 -8.02
C ALA A 76 -0.94 -3.41 -9.52
N ALA A 77 0.03 -3.86 -10.29
CA ALA A 77 -0.13 -3.94 -11.73
C ALA A 77 0.43 -5.24 -12.34
N GLN A 78 -0.10 -5.56 -13.50
CA GLN A 78 0.35 -6.64 -14.37
C GLN A 78 1.07 -6.05 -15.58
N PHE A 79 2.23 -6.61 -15.91
CA PHE A 79 2.90 -6.27 -17.16
C PHE A 79 2.02 -6.65 -18.36
N VAL A 80 1.90 -5.74 -19.33
CA VAL A 80 1.13 -5.95 -20.56
C VAL A 80 2.07 -6.08 -21.75
N ASP A 81 2.86 -5.05 -21.97
CA ASP A 81 3.81 -4.95 -23.10
C ASP A 81 4.77 -3.78 -22.85
N ARG A 82 5.63 -3.47 -23.82
CA ARG A 82 6.43 -2.24 -23.89
C ARG A 82 6.03 -1.41 -25.10
N VAL A 83 6.01 -0.10 -24.95
CA VAL A 83 5.95 0.86 -26.06
C VAL A 83 7.27 1.61 -26.10
N GLY A 84 8.14 1.24 -27.04
CA GLY A 84 9.56 1.61 -26.96
C GLY A 84 10.20 1.01 -25.69
N ASP A 85 10.91 1.82 -24.92
CA ASP A 85 11.51 1.40 -23.65
C ASP A 85 10.55 1.54 -22.45
N GLN A 86 9.31 2.01 -22.68
CA GLN A 86 8.35 2.25 -21.60
C GLN A 86 7.46 1.03 -21.36
N PRO A 87 7.52 0.40 -20.17
CA PRO A 87 6.62 -0.70 -19.84
C PRO A 87 5.18 -0.20 -19.66
N ARG A 88 4.23 -1.01 -20.14
CA ARG A 88 2.80 -0.80 -20.00
C ARG A 88 2.25 -1.75 -18.97
N TRP A 89 1.53 -1.19 -18.01
CA TRP A 89 1.07 -1.87 -16.81
C TRP A 89 -0.44 -1.77 -16.70
N ARG A 90 -1.13 -2.92 -16.65
CA ARG A 90 -2.55 -2.96 -16.32
C ARG A 90 -2.69 -2.93 -14.81
N ILE A 91 -3.34 -1.90 -14.27
CA ILE A 91 -3.61 -1.84 -12.83
C ILE A 91 -4.61 -2.93 -12.46
N THR A 92 -4.27 -3.76 -11.50
CA THR A 92 -5.07 -4.91 -11.05
C THR A 92 -5.70 -4.70 -9.70
N ASP A 93 -5.10 -3.85 -8.88
CA ASP A 93 -5.64 -3.46 -7.58
C ASP A 93 -5.01 -2.15 -7.12
N SER A 94 -5.62 -1.52 -6.12
CA SER A 94 -5.13 -0.29 -5.53
C SER A 94 -5.56 -0.19 -4.07
N VAL A 95 -4.65 0.24 -3.21
CA VAL A 95 -4.94 0.51 -1.79
C VAL A 95 -4.46 1.91 -1.40
N PRO A 96 -5.10 2.57 -0.44
CA PRO A 96 -4.61 3.83 0.09
C PRO A 96 -3.19 3.70 0.63
N TYR A 97 -2.35 4.71 0.39
CA TYR A 97 -1.05 4.79 1.04
C TYR A 97 -1.26 4.95 2.56
N PRO A 98 -0.53 4.21 3.41
CA PRO A 98 -0.78 4.27 4.85
C PRO A 98 -0.36 5.60 5.45
N ALA A 99 -1.09 6.05 6.47
CA ALA A 99 -0.66 7.21 7.26
C ALA A 99 0.58 6.84 8.09
N LEU A 100 1.65 7.62 7.91
CA LEU A 100 2.92 7.47 8.60
C LEU A 100 2.97 8.34 9.86
N ARG A 101 3.63 7.82 10.88
CA ARG A 101 4.05 8.58 12.05
C ARG A 101 5.44 9.15 11.79
N ARG A 102 5.89 9.99 12.72
CA ARG A 102 7.27 10.47 12.74
C ARG A 102 8.23 9.27 12.68
N ASP A 103 9.25 9.38 11.85
CA ASP A 103 10.33 8.41 11.69
C ASP A 103 9.91 7.03 11.11
N GLU A 104 8.66 6.91 10.65
CA GLU A 104 8.18 5.74 9.90
C GLU A 104 8.34 5.94 8.39
N LEU A 105 8.70 4.86 7.68
CA LEU A 105 8.81 4.79 6.23
C LEU A 105 8.03 3.60 5.67
N VAL A 106 7.66 3.63 4.39
CA VAL A 106 7.10 2.48 3.68
C VAL A 106 8.21 1.79 2.87
N ALA A 107 8.61 0.60 3.30
CA ALA A 107 9.51 -0.26 2.54
C ALA A 107 8.71 -1.01 1.47
N ILE A 108 9.19 -0.99 0.22
CA ILE A 108 8.51 -1.60 -0.93
C ILE A 108 9.40 -2.66 -1.55
N ALA A 109 8.94 -3.92 -1.56
CA ALA A 109 9.58 -5.06 -2.20
C ALA A 109 10.98 -5.45 -1.65
N THR A 110 11.41 -4.82 -0.56
CA THR A 110 12.67 -5.03 0.16
C THR A 110 12.42 -5.73 1.49
N CYS A 111 11.50 -6.69 1.49
CA CYS A 111 10.99 -7.31 2.72
C CYS A 111 11.09 -8.83 2.70
N GLN A 112 11.18 -9.38 3.89
CA GLN A 112 11.01 -10.80 4.18
C GLN A 112 9.68 -11.06 4.87
N ARG A 113 9.08 -12.21 4.58
CA ARG A 113 7.92 -12.74 5.29
C ARG A 113 8.24 -14.12 5.83
N ASN A 114 8.08 -14.32 7.14
CA ASN A 114 8.46 -15.55 7.84
C ASN A 114 9.92 -15.97 7.55
N GLY A 115 10.83 -14.98 7.45
CA GLY A 115 12.26 -15.22 7.21
C GLY A 115 12.64 -15.51 5.75
N VAL A 116 11.71 -15.43 4.80
CA VAL A 116 11.98 -15.64 3.37
C VAL A 116 11.75 -14.36 2.60
N ASP A 117 12.66 -14.01 1.69
CA ASP A 117 12.53 -12.84 0.83
C ASP A 117 11.22 -12.89 0.04
N ASP A 118 10.48 -11.79 0.10
CA ASP A 118 9.21 -11.66 -0.59
C ASP A 118 9.05 -10.25 -1.17
N THR A 119 9.47 -10.11 -2.42
CA THR A 119 9.35 -8.89 -3.22
C THR A 119 7.92 -8.39 -3.38
N GLY A 120 6.91 -9.22 -3.05
CA GLY A 120 5.52 -8.79 -3.05
C GLY A 120 5.11 -8.01 -1.81
N VAL A 121 5.95 -7.92 -0.77
CA VAL A 121 5.57 -7.29 0.51
C VAL A 121 5.85 -5.79 0.50
N VAL A 122 4.93 -5.05 1.11
CA VAL A 122 5.03 -3.63 1.41
C VAL A 122 4.67 -3.45 2.88
N ALA A 123 5.49 -2.74 3.63
CA ALA A 123 5.24 -2.58 5.06
C ALA A 123 5.75 -1.25 5.58
N ILE A 124 5.16 -0.80 6.69
CA ILE A 124 5.72 0.33 7.43
C ILE A 124 6.85 -0.21 8.31
N ILE A 125 8.00 0.45 8.30
CA ILE A 125 9.10 0.26 9.25
C ILE A 125 9.29 1.54 10.07
N ASP A 126 9.73 1.39 11.32
CA ASP A 126 10.06 2.51 12.21
C ASP A 126 11.58 2.66 12.30
N THR A 127 12.11 3.68 11.63
CA THR A 127 13.54 3.98 11.59
C THR A 127 14.03 4.79 12.79
N GLY A 128 13.10 5.35 13.58
CA GLY A 128 13.39 6.10 14.80
C GLY A 128 13.35 5.26 16.08
N ALA A 129 12.99 3.99 16.00
CA ALA A 129 12.95 3.09 17.15
C ALA A 129 14.34 2.91 17.78
N ASP A 130 14.38 2.71 19.11
CA ASP A 130 15.63 2.52 19.85
C ASP A 130 16.48 1.38 19.25
N GLY A 131 17.70 1.72 18.83
CA GLY A 131 18.64 0.79 18.20
C GLY A 131 18.40 0.50 16.72
N ALA A 132 17.41 1.12 16.08
CA ALA A 132 17.09 0.92 14.66
C ALA A 132 18.29 1.18 13.74
N SER A 133 19.09 2.22 14.03
CA SER A 133 20.27 2.57 13.24
C SER A 133 21.38 1.51 13.23
N GLY A 134 21.33 0.50 14.11
CA GLY A 134 22.27 -0.61 14.12
C GLY A 134 21.76 -1.88 13.41
N LEU A 135 20.53 -1.83 12.88
CA LEU A 135 19.85 -3.01 12.31
C LEU A 135 19.79 -2.91 10.78
N GLU A 136 20.28 -3.95 10.10
CA GLU A 136 20.16 -4.11 8.65
C GLU A 136 18.70 -4.29 8.20
N MET A 137 17.89 -4.93 9.05
CA MET A 137 16.46 -5.11 8.82
C MET A 137 15.65 -4.68 10.03
N LEU A 138 14.56 -3.98 9.78
CA LEU A 138 13.61 -3.52 10.79
C LEU A 138 12.32 -4.35 10.72
N PRO A 139 11.72 -4.69 11.87
CA PRO A 139 10.40 -5.32 11.88
C PRO A 139 9.35 -4.36 11.29
N ALA A 140 8.38 -4.93 10.59
CA ALA A 140 7.22 -4.13 10.16
C ALA A 140 6.37 -3.72 11.37
N VAL A 141 5.84 -2.50 11.34
CA VAL A 141 5.01 -1.93 12.41
C VAL A 141 3.62 -1.60 11.90
N ARG A 142 2.58 -2.01 12.65
CA ARG A 142 1.15 -1.62 12.50
C ARG A 142 0.44 -1.95 11.17
N TRP A 143 1.16 -2.10 10.07
CA TRP A 143 0.61 -2.25 8.74
C TRP A 143 1.59 -2.99 7.84
N ALA A 144 1.07 -3.98 7.12
CA ALA A 144 1.78 -4.66 6.05
C ALA A 144 0.76 -5.23 5.05
N MET A 145 1.11 -5.17 3.78
CA MET A 145 0.36 -5.75 2.67
C MET A 145 1.30 -6.61 1.83
N ARG A 146 0.72 -7.50 1.04
CA ARG A 146 1.43 -8.32 0.07
C ARG A 146 0.66 -8.34 -1.24
N LEU A 147 1.33 -8.01 -2.33
CA LEU A 147 0.83 -8.32 -3.67
C LEU A 147 0.85 -9.83 -3.89
N ASP A 148 -0.34 -10.41 -3.94
CA ASP A 148 -0.51 -11.79 -4.33
C ASP A 148 -0.33 -11.96 -5.83
N ARG A 149 0.68 -12.73 -6.24
CA ARG A 149 1.08 -12.89 -7.64
C ARG A 149 0.00 -13.57 -8.49
N GLY A 150 -0.75 -14.50 -7.89
CA GLY A 150 -1.81 -15.25 -8.57
C GLY A 150 -3.00 -14.36 -8.89
N THR A 151 -3.53 -13.67 -7.88
CA THR A 151 -4.73 -12.84 -8.02
C THR A 151 -4.44 -11.43 -8.56
N GLY A 152 -3.21 -10.93 -8.40
CA GLY A 152 -2.84 -9.55 -8.72
C GLY A 152 -3.39 -8.53 -7.73
N LYS A 153 -3.79 -8.96 -6.52
CA LYS A 153 -4.41 -8.12 -5.50
C LYS A 153 -3.52 -7.96 -4.27
N PHE A 154 -3.69 -6.85 -3.56
CA PHE A 154 -3.07 -6.68 -2.26
C PHE A 154 -3.85 -7.44 -1.19
N LEU A 155 -3.13 -8.24 -0.42
CA LEU A 155 -3.65 -8.96 0.75
C LEU A 155 -2.99 -8.41 2.01
N ARG A 156 -3.77 -8.20 3.07
CA ARG A 156 -3.21 -7.86 4.38
C ARG A 156 -2.35 -9.01 4.88
N VAL A 157 -1.20 -8.69 5.46
CA VAL A 157 -0.35 -9.65 6.17
C VAL A 157 -0.07 -9.15 7.58
N THR A 158 0.17 -10.07 8.51
CA THR A 158 0.46 -9.72 9.91
C THR A 158 1.82 -9.02 9.98
N PRO A 159 1.91 -7.78 10.51
CA PRO A 159 3.19 -7.06 10.57
C PRO A 159 4.29 -7.84 11.31
N SER A 160 3.96 -8.55 12.39
CA SER A 160 4.94 -9.37 13.15
C SER A 160 5.53 -10.56 12.36
N SER A 161 4.98 -10.87 11.18
CA SER A 161 5.55 -11.87 10.27
C SER A 161 6.51 -11.27 9.24
N VAL A 162 6.69 -9.94 9.25
CA VAL A 162 7.44 -9.19 8.25
C VAL A 162 8.58 -8.42 8.88
N ARG A 163 9.72 -8.40 8.18
CA ARG A 163 10.83 -7.46 8.40
C ARG A 163 11.31 -6.95 7.05
N CYS A 164 11.76 -5.71 6.97
CA CYS A 164 12.25 -5.12 5.74
C CYS A 164 13.64 -4.55 5.92
N TYR A 165 14.40 -4.43 4.83
CA TYR A 165 15.69 -3.76 4.87
C TYR A 165 15.52 -2.34 5.40
N ASN A 166 16.47 -1.92 6.23
CA ASN A 166 16.47 -0.60 6.82
C ASN A 166 16.93 0.42 5.76
N GLU A 167 15.97 0.96 5.02
CA GLU A 167 16.21 1.97 3.97
C GLU A 167 16.59 3.35 4.55
N GLY A 168 16.49 3.54 5.87
CA GLY A 168 16.97 4.75 6.57
C GLY A 168 18.46 4.74 6.90
N LEU A 169 19.17 3.62 6.67
CA LEU A 169 20.63 3.53 6.90
C LEU A 169 21.47 4.26 5.84
N SER A 170 20.88 4.65 4.71
CA SER A 170 21.60 5.18 3.55
C SER A 170 21.83 6.70 3.52
N GLU A 171 21.77 7.39 4.67
CA GLU A 171 22.15 8.82 4.79
C GLU A 171 23.29 9.05 5.79
#